data_AF-A0A181Z6H0-F1
#
_entry.id   AF-A0A181Z6H0-F1
#
_cell.length_a   1.000
_cell.length_b   1.000
_cell.length_c   1.000
_cell.angle_alpha   90.00
_cell.angle_beta   90.00
_cell.angle_gamma   90.00
#
_symmetry.space_group_name_H-M   'P 1'
#
loop_
_entity.id
_entity.type
_entity.pdbx_description
1 polymer ?
#
loop_
_entity_poly.entity_id
_entity_poly.type
_entity_poly.pdbx_seq_one_letter_code
_entity_poly.pdbx_strand_id
1 'polypeptide(L)'
;MSESPPVVPPIPSVPVPSAPSPSTSAAPSQQRQGTRLGWDPGQPALYEQWGVQSQTPKRAMGSDIGVLPELERTETTRRPLWRHPAFLVSAALALIAVVIGAVLVVRAVTAEGPPSPSGLAVQSGSGNVRVSWKGDDVAWSVFVVEPGTKPVDVSRLVRGTEVWIPKSSGLYDADSCFVVRATADNQGKSVPTDAGALSEQGAKQVCVGDAG
;
A
#
# COMPACT_ATOMS: atom_id res chain seq x y z
N MET A 1 -12.50 53.38 0.39
CA MET A 1 -13.32 52.76 1.45
C MET A 1 -12.50 51.61 1.99
N SER A 2 -12.11 51.68 3.26
CA SER A 2 -11.30 50.64 3.92
C SER A 2 -12.24 49.75 4.71
N GLU A 3 -12.06 48.44 4.63
CA GLU A 3 -12.60 47.54 5.64
C GLU A 3 -11.57 46.43 5.92
N SER A 4 -11.27 46.25 7.20
CA SER A 4 -10.32 45.26 7.74
C SER A 4 -11.07 44.22 8.56
N PRO A 5 -10.49 43.02 8.76
CA PRO A 5 -11.27 41.80 8.93
C PRO A 5 -11.82 41.58 10.35
N PRO A 6 -12.87 40.75 10.49
CA PRO A 6 -13.30 40.27 11.80
C PRO A 6 -12.29 39.27 12.38
N VAL A 7 -11.75 39.62 13.54
CA VAL A 7 -10.91 38.77 14.40
C VAL A 7 -11.73 37.60 14.96
N VAL A 8 -11.17 36.39 14.95
CA VAL A 8 -11.75 35.21 15.62
C VAL A 8 -11.26 35.14 17.07
N PRO A 9 -12.14 35.23 18.09
CA PRO A 9 -11.76 35.08 19.49
C PRO A 9 -11.59 33.61 19.91
N PRO A 10 -10.75 33.31 20.92
CA PRO A 10 -10.58 31.95 21.45
C PRO A 10 -11.80 31.48 22.26
N ILE A 11 -12.08 30.18 22.22
CA ILE A 11 -13.21 29.54 22.92
C ILE A 11 -12.87 29.38 24.43
N PRO A 12 -13.70 29.88 25.36
CA PRO A 12 -13.48 29.73 26.80
C PRO A 12 -13.93 28.35 27.32
N SER A 13 -13.20 27.82 28.29
CA SER A 13 -13.55 26.59 29.04
C SER A 13 -14.70 26.85 30.03
N VAL A 14 -15.66 25.93 30.13
CA VAL A 14 -16.81 26.05 31.05
C VAL A 14 -16.71 24.99 32.17
N PRO A 15 -16.78 25.37 33.46
CA PRO A 15 -16.77 24.44 34.59
C PRO A 15 -18.18 24.06 35.06
N VAL A 16 -18.33 22.87 35.65
CA VAL A 16 -19.57 22.38 36.32
C VAL A 16 -19.19 21.39 37.45
N PRO A 17 -20.01 21.17 38.50
CA PRO A 17 -19.78 21.91 39.75
C PRO A 17 -19.62 21.02 41.01
N SER A 18 -18.99 21.57 42.05
CA SER A 18 -18.92 20.99 43.39
C SER A 18 -20.13 21.39 44.26
N ALA A 19 -20.61 20.48 45.10
CA ALA A 19 -21.67 20.70 46.11
C ALA A 19 -21.44 19.71 47.30
N PRO A 20 -21.94 19.94 48.54
CA PRO A 20 -21.03 20.16 49.67
C PRO A 20 -21.17 19.21 50.88
N SER A 21 -20.20 19.26 51.80
CA SER A 21 -20.24 18.68 53.16
C SER A 21 -20.75 19.71 54.19
N PRO A 22 -21.44 19.33 55.29
CA PRO A 22 -20.82 18.85 56.55
C PRO A 22 -21.67 17.73 57.26
N SER A 23 -21.60 17.34 58.55
CA SER A 23 -20.83 17.75 59.76
C SER A 23 -20.75 16.62 60.83
N THR A 24 -19.65 16.64 61.61
CA THR A 24 -19.41 16.39 63.06
C THR A 24 -20.38 15.59 63.97
N SER A 25 -19.77 14.91 64.96
CA SER A 25 -20.29 14.42 66.26
C SER A 25 -21.13 13.13 66.24
N ALA A 26 -20.94 12.11 67.10
CA ALA A 26 -20.47 12.12 68.48
C ALA A 26 -19.93 10.74 68.93
N ALA A 27 -19.13 10.72 70.00
CA ALA A 27 -18.88 9.52 70.81
C ALA A 27 -19.16 9.85 72.28
N PRO A 28 -19.84 8.95 73.02
CA PRO A 28 -19.66 8.93 74.47
C PRO A 28 -19.58 7.53 75.12
N SER A 29 -18.73 7.48 76.15
CA SER A 29 -18.81 6.63 77.37
C SER A 29 -18.55 5.11 77.32
N GLN A 30 -18.00 4.64 78.44
CA GLN A 30 -17.50 3.28 78.71
C GLN A 30 -18.48 2.44 79.56
N GLN A 31 -18.03 1.22 79.95
CA GLN A 31 -18.56 0.29 80.97
C GLN A 31 -19.69 -0.65 80.47
N ARG A 32 -19.68 -1.97 80.75
CA ARG A 32 -18.83 -2.80 81.64
C ARG A 32 -18.59 -4.23 81.07
N GLN A 33 -17.64 -4.94 81.67
CA GLN A 33 -17.02 -6.21 81.28
C GLN A 33 -17.96 -7.43 81.09
N GLY A 34 -17.51 -8.38 80.24
CA GLY A 34 -18.05 -9.74 80.08
C GLY A 34 -18.92 -9.92 78.81
N THR A 35 -18.70 -10.87 77.89
CA THR A 35 -17.71 -11.98 77.82
C THR A 35 -17.44 -12.32 76.35
N ARG A 36 -16.20 -12.72 76.00
CA ARG A 36 -15.76 -13.24 74.69
C ARG A 36 -16.17 -14.73 74.56
N LEU A 37 -16.46 -15.34 73.40
CA LEU A 37 -16.29 -14.93 71.99
C LEU A 37 -17.50 -15.30 71.11
N GLY A 38 -17.90 -14.38 70.24
CA GLY A 38 -18.09 -14.67 68.81
C GLY A 38 -16.88 -14.07 68.06
N TRP A 39 -16.68 -14.39 66.77
CA TRP A 39 -15.58 -13.78 65.99
C TRP A 39 -15.82 -12.30 65.63
N ASP A 40 -17.01 -11.77 65.94
CA ASP A 40 -17.29 -10.36 66.23
C ASP A 40 -18.48 -10.29 67.23
N PRO A 41 -18.75 -9.18 67.93
CA PRO A 41 -19.75 -9.13 69.00
C PRO A 41 -21.19 -9.26 68.46
N GLY A 42 -21.94 -10.23 69.01
CA GLY A 42 -23.36 -10.44 68.72
C GLY A 42 -23.72 -11.72 67.95
N GLN A 43 -22.74 -12.53 67.53
CA GLN A 43 -22.95 -13.79 66.80
C GLN A 43 -22.79 -15.02 67.73
N PRO A 44 -23.85 -15.80 68.01
CA PRO A 44 -23.74 -17.01 68.82
C PRO A 44 -23.06 -18.15 68.04
N ALA A 45 -21.97 -18.70 68.58
CA ALA A 45 -21.24 -19.81 67.96
C ALA A 45 -21.97 -21.15 68.18
N LEU A 46 -22.34 -21.81 67.09
CA LEU A 46 -23.28 -22.96 67.06
C LEU A 46 -22.71 -24.29 67.60
N TYR A 47 -21.58 -24.28 68.30
CA TYR A 47 -20.83 -25.49 68.67
C TYR A 47 -20.76 -25.78 70.18
N GLU A 48 -21.08 -24.81 71.05
CA GLU A 48 -21.01 -25.05 72.51
C GLU A 48 -22.20 -25.85 73.06
N GLN A 49 -23.32 -25.91 72.35
CA GLN A 49 -24.55 -26.58 72.82
C GLN A 49 -24.46 -28.12 72.92
N TRP A 50 -23.38 -28.74 72.42
CA TRP A 50 -23.23 -30.21 72.38
C TRP A 50 -21.97 -30.76 73.08
N GLY A 51 -21.23 -29.94 73.82
CA GLY A 51 -20.23 -30.41 74.79
C GLY A 51 -19.02 -31.19 74.26
N VAL A 52 -18.82 -31.30 72.94
CA VAL A 52 -17.70 -32.05 72.35
C VAL A 52 -16.45 -31.17 72.24
N GLN A 53 -15.50 -31.38 73.14
CA GLN A 53 -14.14 -30.85 73.03
C GLN A 53 -13.42 -31.47 71.83
N SER A 54 -13.17 -30.71 70.76
CA SER A 54 -12.31 -31.17 69.66
C SER A 54 -10.84 -30.91 69.99
N GLN A 55 -10.06 -31.99 70.17
CA GLN A 55 -8.63 -31.93 70.49
C GLN A 55 -7.72 -31.61 69.29
N THR A 56 -8.30 -31.39 68.10
CA THR A 56 -7.56 -30.96 66.92
C THR A 56 -7.45 -29.43 66.88
N PRO A 57 -6.27 -28.83 67.08
CA PRO A 57 -6.09 -27.40 66.85
C PRO A 57 -6.39 -27.13 65.37
N LYS A 58 -7.49 -26.41 65.10
CA LYS A 58 -7.85 -26.01 63.74
C LYS A 58 -6.71 -25.17 63.16
N ARG A 59 -6.04 -25.73 62.15
CA ARG A 59 -4.93 -25.11 61.41
C ARG A 59 -5.33 -23.68 61.02
N ALA A 60 -4.51 -22.70 61.39
CA ALA A 60 -4.77 -21.31 61.07
C ALA A 60 -4.85 -21.13 59.54
N MET A 61 -6.04 -20.83 59.02
CA MET A 61 -6.20 -20.29 57.68
C MET A 61 -6.10 -18.77 57.78
N GLY A 62 -4.87 -18.26 57.73
CA GLY A 62 -4.61 -16.83 57.80
C GLY A 62 -3.15 -16.49 57.53
N SER A 63 -2.95 -15.45 56.72
CA SER A 63 -1.67 -14.76 56.47
C SER A 63 -0.50 -15.56 55.87
N ASP A 64 -0.78 -16.40 54.88
CA ASP A 64 0.04 -16.33 53.66
C ASP A 64 -0.78 -15.59 52.60
N ILE A 65 -0.42 -14.34 52.32
CA ILE A 65 -0.75 -13.69 51.05
C ILE A 65 0.22 -14.28 50.01
N GLY A 66 0.06 -15.58 49.77
CA GLY A 66 0.53 -16.21 48.56
C GLY A 66 -0.27 -15.59 47.44
N VAL A 67 0.33 -14.66 46.71
CA VAL A 67 -0.17 -14.19 45.43
C VAL A 67 -0.51 -15.45 44.62
N LEU A 68 -1.76 -15.57 44.17
CA LEU A 68 -2.18 -16.67 43.31
C LEU A 68 -1.17 -16.79 42.16
N PRO A 69 -0.46 -17.92 42.00
CA PRO A 69 0.44 -18.12 40.86
C PRO A 69 -0.29 -18.00 39.51
N GLU A 70 -1.61 -18.11 39.52
CA GLU A 70 -2.51 -17.84 38.38
C GLU A 70 -2.49 -16.37 37.89
N LEU A 71 -1.94 -15.43 38.68
CA LEU A 71 -1.65 -14.05 38.28
C LEU A 71 -0.15 -13.75 38.20
N GLU A 72 0.72 -14.76 38.39
CA GLU A 72 2.01 -14.75 37.71
C GLU A 72 1.71 -14.89 36.23
N ARG A 73 1.53 -13.72 35.63
CA ARG A 73 1.54 -13.40 34.21
C ARG A 73 1.98 -14.62 33.43
N THR A 74 1.03 -15.35 32.83
CA THR A 74 1.32 -16.10 31.63
C THR A 74 1.65 -15.05 30.57
N GLU A 75 2.87 -14.54 30.66
CA GLU A 75 3.65 -14.03 29.55
C GLU A 75 3.75 -15.24 28.63
N THR A 76 2.69 -15.41 27.86
CA THR A 76 2.40 -16.53 26.99
C THR A 76 3.58 -16.62 26.05
N THR A 77 4.58 -17.43 26.42
CA THR A 77 5.97 -17.27 25.98
C THR A 77 5.95 -17.12 24.48
N ARG A 78 6.16 -15.88 24.00
CA ARG A 78 5.55 -15.37 22.76
C ARG A 78 6.01 -16.26 21.61
N ARG A 79 5.22 -17.30 21.31
CA ARG A 79 5.72 -18.46 20.57
C ARG A 79 6.22 -17.92 19.24
N PRO A 80 7.52 -18.04 18.93
CA PRO A 80 8.12 -17.29 17.84
C PRO A 80 7.40 -17.69 16.55
N LEU A 81 6.63 -16.76 15.99
CA LEU A 81 5.72 -17.01 14.87
C LEU A 81 6.45 -17.61 13.65
N TRP A 82 7.75 -17.35 13.57
CA TRP A 82 8.75 -18.00 12.71
C TRP A 82 8.72 -19.54 12.65
N ARG A 83 8.16 -20.24 13.65
CA ARG A 83 8.04 -21.72 13.61
C ARG A 83 6.77 -22.22 12.92
N HIS A 84 5.85 -21.33 12.54
CA HIS A 84 4.68 -21.72 11.75
C HIS A 84 5.01 -21.66 10.24
N PRO A 85 4.86 -22.76 9.49
CA PRO A 85 5.21 -22.78 8.06
C PRO A 85 4.40 -21.75 7.25
N ALA A 86 3.14 -21.51 7.62
CA ALA A 86 2.31 -20.46 7.01
C ALA A 86 2.88 -19.04 7.21
N PHE A 87 3.52 -18.76 8.36
CA PHE A 87 4.13 -17.45 8.62
C PHE A 87 5.38 -17.25 7.76
N LEU A 88 6.20 -18.29 7.58
CA LEU A 88 7.39 -18.24 6.71
C LEU A 88 7.01 -18.01 5.25
N VAL A 89 5.98 -18.71 4.74
CA VAL A 89 5.47 -18.49 3.37
C VAL A 89 4.95 -17.07 3.20
N SER A 90 4.15 -16.56 4.15
CA SER A 90 3.64 -15.19 4.12
C SER A 90 4.77 -14.14 4.14
N ALA A 91 5.77 -14.30 5.01
CA ALA A 91 6.91 -13.40 5.10
C ALA A 91 7.78 -13.43 3.83
N ALA A 92 8.01 -14.62 3.26
CA ALA A 92 8.76 -14.76 2.00
C ALA A 92 8.01 -14.12 0.82
N LEU A 93 6.70 -14.31 0.72
CA LEU A 93 5.88 -13.76 -0.36
C LEU A 93 5.75 -12.23 -0.23
N ALA A 94 5.68 -11.70 0.99
CA ALA A 94 5.77 -10.26 1.27
C ALA A 94 7.13 -9.67 0.87
N LEU A 95 8.25 -10.35 1.17
CA LEU A 95 9.57 -9.93 0.72
C LEU A 95 9.69 -9.94 -0.82
N ILE A 96 9.17 -10.97 -1.49
CA ILE A 96 9.14 -11.05 -2.96
C ILE A 96 8.31 -9.88 -3.53
N ALA A 97 7.15 -9.58 -2.97
CA ALA A 97 6.32 -8.46 -3.40
C ALA A 97 7.03 -7.10 -3.23
N VAL A 98 7.76 -6.89 -2.12
CA VAL A 98 8.58 -5.69 -1.90
C VAL A 98 9.73 -5.60 -2.90
N VAL A 99 10.42 -6.71 -3.18
CA VAL A 99 11.52 -6.73 -4.18
C VAL A 99 10.99 -6.44 -5.58
N ILE A 100 9.88 -7.06 -5.99
CA ILE A 100 9.23 -6.77 -7.29
C ILE A 100 8.81 -5.29 -7.35
N GLY A 101 8.16 -4.77 -6.30
CA GLY A 101 7.78 -3.36 -6.21
C GLY A 101 8.99 -2.42 -6.33
N ALA A 102 10.08 -2.70 -5.63
CA ALA A 102 11.31 -1.91 -5.71
C ALA A 102 11.94 -1.96 -7.12
N VAL A 103 11.99 -3.13 -7.76
CA VAL A 103 12.51 -3.27 -9.14
C VAL A 103 11.62 -2.52 -10.15
N LEU A 104 10.30 -2.55 -9.99
CA LEU A 104 9.37 -1.79 -10.83
C LEU A 104 9.51 -0.28 -10.62
N VAL A 105 9.68 0.19 -9.37
CA VAL A 105 9.95 1.61 -9.08
C VAL A 105 11.28 2.04 -9.68
N VAL A 106 12.36 1.27 -9.51
CA VAL A 106 13.66 1.58 -10.13
C VAL A 106 13.50 1.67 -11.65
N ARG A 107 12.87 0.69 -12.31
CA ARG A 107 12.59 0.76 -13.75
C ARG A 107 11.76 1.98 -14.14
N ALA A 108 10.76 2.36 -13.36
CA ALA A 108 9.93 3.54 -13.65
C ALA A 108 10.70 4.86 -13.50
N VAL A 109 11.69 4.93 -12.60
CA VAL A 109 12.53 6.13 -12.39
C VAL A 109 13.73 6.17 -13.34
N THR A 110 14.22 5.02 -13.81
CA THR A 110 15.37 4.92 -14.74
C THR A 110 14.97 4.63 -16.20
N ALA A 111 13.69 4.56 -16.54
CA ALA A 111 13.25 4.39 -17.92
C ALA A 111 13.49 5.70 -18.70
N GLU A 112 14.38 5.63 -19.69
CA GLU A 112 14.70 6.74 -20.60
C GLU A 112 13.58 6.94 -21.65
N GLY A 113 12.37 7.28 -21.17
CA GLY A 113 11.18 7.47 -22.01
C GLY A 113 10.66 6.19 -22.67
N PRO A 114 9.74 6.32 -23.65
CA PRO A 114 9.31 5.20 -24.49
C PRO A 114 10.47 4.69 -25.37
N PRO A 115 10.59 3.36 -25.63
CA PRO A 115 11.63 2.82 -26.49
C PRO A 115 11.59 3.48 -27.88
N SER A 116 12.72 4.08 -28.28
CA SER A 116 12.81 4.86 -29.51
C SER A 116 13.65 4.14 -30.57
N PRO A 117 13.15 4.00 -31.82
CA PRO A 117 13.91 3.36 -32.88
C PRO A 117 15.06 4.28 -33.31
N SER A 118 16.20 3.69 -33.62
CA SER A 118 17.43 4.36 -34.05
C SER A 118 17.86 3.88 -35.43
N GLY A 119 18.60 4.71 -36.17
CA GLY A 119 19.06 4.36 -37.53
C GLY A 119 17.91 4.02 -38.48
N LEU A 120 16.76 4.72 -38.35
CA LEU A 120 15.62 4.57 -39.23
C LEU A 120 16.02 4.93 -40.66
N ALA A 121 15.84 4.00 -41.58
CA ALA A 121 16.21 4.13 -42.98
C ALA A 121 15.09 3.60 -43.89
N VAL A 122 14.97 4.20 -45.07
CA VAL A 122 14.04 3.80 -46.12
C VAL A 122 14.83 3.43 -47.38
N GLN A 123 14.47 2.33 -48.02
CA GLN A 123 15.11 1.81 -49.23
C GLN A 123 14.05 1.57 -50.29
N SER A 124 14.08 2.36 -51.36
CA SER A 124 13.15 2.28 -52.49
C SER A 124 13.63 1.28 -53.53
N GLY A 125 13.01 0.10 -53.56
CA GLY A 125 13.24 -0.93 -54.57
C GLY A 125 12.36 -0.76 -55.82
N SER A 126 12.61 -1.61 -56.82
CA SER A 126 11.86 -1.60 -58.08
C SER A 126 10.37 -1.90 -57.88
N GLY A 127 10.01 -2.81 -56.97
CA GLY A 127 8.61 -3.21 -56.69
C GLY A 127 8.11 -2.97 -55.25
N ASN A 128 8.95 -2.47 -54.35
CA ASN A 128 8.68 -2.38 -52.91
C ASN A 128 9.45 -1.23 -52.27
N VAL A 129 8.99 -0.78 -51.10
CA VAL A 129 9.80 -0.02 -50.15
C VAL A 129 10.11 -0.92 -48.95
N ARG A 130 11.36 -0.88 -48.49
CA ARG A 130 11.78 -1.46 -47.21
C ARG A 130 12.03 -0.30 -46.25
N VAL A 131 11.45 -0.36 -45.07
CA VAL A 131 11.79 0.53 -43.94
C VAL A 131 12.45 -0.32 -42.88
N SER A 132 13.60 0.10 -42.37
CA SER A 132 14.36 -0.64 -41.35
C SER A 132 14.85 0.28 -40.26
N TRP A 133 14.97 -0.26 -39.04
CA TRP A 133 15.47 0.45 -37.87
C TRP A 133 16.25 -0.50 -36.97
N LYS A 134 16.82 0.04 -35.91
CA LYS A 134 17.38 -0.67 -34.75
C LYS A 134 16.61 -0.24 -33.52
N GLY A 135 16.44 -1.15 -32.56
CA GLY A 135 15.77 -0.87 -31.29
C GLY A 135 15.73 -2.13 -30.45
N ASP A 136 15.15 -2.00 -29.25
CA ASP A 136 14.99 -3.12 -28.33
C ASP A 136 14.04 -4.20 -28.87
N ASP A 137 14.07 -5.38 -28.23
CA ASP A 137 13.18 -6.50 -28.50
C ASP A 137 11.77 -6.22 -27.91
N VAL A 138 11.08 -5.28 -28.56
CA VAL A 138 9.71 -4.85 -28.26
C VAL A 138 8.85 -4.92 -29.52
N ALA A 139 7.53 -5.00 -29.33
CA ALA A 139 6.60 -4.87 -30.45
C ALA A 139 6.67 -3.44 -31.02
N TRP A 140 6.90 -3.34 -32.34
CA TRP A 140 6.95 -2.09 -33.09
C TRP A 140 5.67 -1.91 -33.90
N SER A 141 5.08 -0.71 -33.82
CA SER A 141 4.01 -0.29 -34.70
C SER A 141 4.54 0.66 -35.78
N VAL A 142 4.09 0.45 -37.01
CA VAL A 142 4.48 1.27 -38.17
C VAL A 142 3.23 1.80 -38.86
N PHE A 143 3.22 3.10 -39.10
CA PHE A 143 2.12 3.81 -39.77
C PHE A 143 2.65 4.51 -41.01
N VAL A 144 1.88 4.47 -42.10
CA VAL A 144 2.07 5.38 -43.23
C VAL A 144 1.28 6.65 -42.93
N VAL A 145 1.92 7.80 -43.07
CA VAL A 145 1.37 9.13 -42.87
C VAL A 145 1.59 9.92 -44.14
N GLU A 146 0.54 10.54 -44.64
CA GLU A 146 0.58 11.42 -45.81
C GLU A 146 -0.16 12.74 -45.43
N PRO A 147 0.25 13.90 -45.98
CA PRO A 147 -0.36 15.18 -45.64
C PRO A 147 -1.86 15.22 -45.93
N GLY A 148 -2.67 15.46 -44.89
CA GLY A 148 -4.12 15.64 -45.02
C GLY A 148 -4.95 14.36 -45.09
N THR A 149 -4.33 13.17 -45.09
CA THR A 149 -5.04 11.88 -45.04
C THR A 149 -4.94 11.22 -43.66
N LYS A 150 -5.75 10.18 -43.43
CA LYS A 150 -5.73 9.44 -42.16
C LYS A 150 -4.56 8.44 -42.15
N PRO A 151 -3.73 8.41 -41.10
CA PRO A 151 -2.65 7.44 -40.99
C PRO A 151 -3.11 5.98 -41.16
N VAL A 152 -2.37 5.23 -41.97
CA VAL A 152 -2.65 3.82 -42.30
C VAL A 152 -1.74 2.93 -41.46
N ASP A 153 -2.34 1.99 -40.71
CA ASP A 153 -1.60 1.03 -39.90
C ASP A 153 -1.06 -0.13 -40.76
N VAL A 154 0.26 -0.25 -40.85
CA VAL A 154 0.97 -1.33 -41.55
C VAL A 154 1.74 -2.24 -40.60
N SER A 155 1.49 -2.15 -39.28
CA SER A 155 2.18 -2.93 -38.23
C SER A 155 2.11 -4.45 -38.46
N ARG A 156 1.07 -4.95 -39.14
CA ARG A 156 0.94 -6.38 -39.51
C ARG A 156 2.00 -6.89 -40.50
N LEU A 157 2.64 -5.98 -41.23
CA LEU A 157 3.71 -6.29 -42.18
C LEU A 157 5.11 -6.29 -41.53
N VAL A 158 5.24 -5.81 -40.28
CA VAL A 158 6.52 -5.73 -39.56
C VAL A 158 7.09 -7.12 -39.29
N ARG A 159 8.41 -7.27 -39.47
CA ARG A 159 9.18 -8.49 -39.22
C ARG A 159 10.45 -8.10 -38.47
N GLY A 160 10.46 -8.30 -37.16
CA GLY A 160 11.54 -7.81 -36.30
C GLY A 160 11.63 -6.27 -36.34
N THR A 161 12.77 -5.74 -36.81
CA THR A 161 13.02 -4.29 -36.92
C THR A 161 12.97 -3.77 -38.35
N GLU A 162 12.19 -4.42 -39.22
CA GLU A 162 11.93 -3.95 -40.58
C GLU A 162 10.49 -4.21 -41.06
N VAL A 163 10.08 -3.51 -42.11
CA VAL A 163 8.84 -3.76 -42.84
C VAL A 163 9.08 -3.64 -44.35
N TRP A 164 8.45 -4.54 -45.11
CA TRP A 164 8.50 -4.57 -46.57
C TRP A 164 7.10 -4.31 -47.12
N ILE A 165 6.93 -3.24 -47.88
CA ILE A 165 5.63 -2.78 -48.39
C ILE A 165 5.68 -2.80 -49.92
N PRO A 166 4.92 -3.69 -50.60
CA PRO A 166 4.86 -3.73 -52.06
C PRO A 166 4.17 -2.47 -52.63
N LYS A 167 4.69 -1.93 -53.75
CA LYS A 167 4.05 -0.82 -54.48
C LYS A 167 2.63 -1.18 -54.93
N SER A 168 2.40 -2.45 -55.27
CA SER A 168 1.09 -2.98 -55.68
C SER A 168 0.01 -2.98 -54.58
N SER A 169 0.37 -2.66 -53.32
CA SER A 169 -0.60 -2.56 -52.24
C SER A 169 -1.34 -1.21 -52.18
N GLY A 170 -0.82 -0.16 -52.83
CA GLY A 170 -1.41 1.18 -52.80
C GLY A 170 -1.50 1.79 -51.40
N LEU A 171 -0.59 1.41 -50.49
CA LEU A 171 -0.57 1.85 -49.09
C LEU A 171 0.32 3.08 -48.84
N TYR A 172 1.08 3.52 -49.85
CA TYR A 172 1.99 4.65 -49.78
C TYR A 172 2.29 5.19 -51.19
N ASP A 173 2.64 6.46 -51.25
CA ASP A 173 3.07 7.19 -52.45
C ASP A 173 4.41 7.91 -52.22
N ALA A 174 4.89 8.69 -53.19
CA ALA A 174 6.19 9.37 -53.12
C ALA A 174 6.29 10.40 -51.96
N ASP A 175 5.16 11.03 -51.62
CA ASP A 175 5.05 12.03 -50.55
C ASP A 175 4.69 11.42 -49.18
N SER A 176 4.57 10.09 -49.10
CA SER A 176 4.29 9.37 -47.85
C SER A 176 5.50 9.28 -46.94
N CYS A 177 5.25 9.30 -45.63
CA CYS A 177 6.26 9.09 -44.60
C CYS A 177 5.87 7.96 -43.65
N PHE A 178 6.86 7.21 -43.18
CA PHE A 178 6.67 6.10 -42.24
C PHE A 178 7.02 6.54 -40.84
N VAL A 179 6.07 6.37 -39.91
CA VAL A 179 6.26 6.62 -38.48
C VAL A 179 6.38 5.28 -37.75
N VAL A 180 7.51 5.09 -37.05
CA VAL A 180 7.81 3.89 -36.27
C VAL A 180 7.83 4.24 -34.78
N ARG A 181 7.10 3.48 -33.96
CA ARG A 181 7.00 3.69 -32.50
C ARG A 181 6.75 2.38 -31.74
N ALA A 182 7.17 2.30 -30.48
CA ALA A 182 6.88 1.13 -29.63
C ALA A 182 5.36 0.97 -29.44
N THR A 183 4.84 -0.26 -29.63
CA THR A 183 3.39 -0.54 -29.60
C THR A 183 2.82 -0.40 -28.20
N ALA A 184 3.49 -0.93 -27.17
CA ALA A 184 2.99 -0.99 -25.79
C ALA A 184 2.78 0.42 -25.21
N ASP A 185 3.77 1.29 -25.35
CA ASP A 185 3.79 2.65 -24.82
C ASP A 185 2.85 3.61 -25.55
N ASN A 186 2.32 3.21 -26.71
CA ASN A 186 1.50 4.06 -27.58
C ASN A 186 0.11 3.48 -27.90
N GLN A 187 -0.35 2.48 -27.15
CA GLN A 187 -1.72 1.97 -27.29
C GLN A 187 -2.75 3.07 -27.05
N GLY A 188 -3.73 3.19 -27.97
CA GLY A 188 -4.77 4.22 -27.91
C GLY A 188 -4.32 5.65 -28.24
N LYS A 189 -3.01 5.92 -28.40
CA LYS A 189 -2.50 7.25 -28.77
C LYS A 189 -2.62 7.50 -30.27
N SER A 190 -3.01 8.73 -30.64
CA SER A 190 -2.95 9.21 -32.03
C SER A 190 -1.55 9.05 -32.62
N VAL A 191 -1.46 8.79 -33.92
CA VAL A 191 -0.18 8.76 -34.63
C VAL A 191 0.39 10.18 -34.66
N PRO A 192 1.65 10.40 -34.27
CA PRO A 192 2.25 11.72 -34.24
C PRO A 192 2.60 12.18 -35.65
N THR A 193 2.35 13.45 -35.95
CA THR A 193 2.61 14.06 -37.27
C THR A 193 3.53 15.28 -37.21
N ASP A 194 3.95 15.68 -36.01
CA ASP A 194 4.87 16.80 -35.75
C ASP A 194 6.06 16.34 -34.89
N ALA A 195 7.14 17.12 -34.89
CA ALA A 195 8.38 16.79 -34.21
C ALA A 195 8.27 16.71 -32.67
N GLY A 196 7.33 17.44 -32.07
CA GLY A 196 7.07 17.40 -30.62
C GLY A 196 6.42 16.08 -30.24
N ALA A 197 5.28 15.77 -30.87
CA ALA A 197 4.55 14.52 -30.63
C ALA A 197 5.37 13.27 -31.01
N LEU A 198 6.23 13.36 -32.04
CA LEU A 198 7.19 12.29 -32.35
C LEU A 198 8.13 12.04 -31.17
N SER A 199 8.71 13.09 -30.60
CA SER A 199 9.66 13.00 -29.49
C SER A 199 9.00 12.49 -28.20
N GLU A 200 7.81 12.98 -27.84
CA GLU A 200 7.05 12.54 -26.66
C GLU A 200 6.66 11.05 -26.70
N GLN A 201 6.44 10.51 -27.90
CA GLN A 201 6.02 9.12 -28.10
C GLN A 201 7.20 8.15 -28.34
N GLY A 202 8.44 8.65 -28.29
CA GLY A 202 9.63 7.90 -28.69
C GLY A 202 9.66 7.54 -30.18
N ALA A 203 8.82 8.15 -31.00
CA ALA A 203 8.66 7.80 -32.41
C ALA A 203 9.73 8.43 -33.31
N LYS A 204 10.01 7.79 -34.45
CA LYS A 204 10.79 8.39 -35.55
C LYS A 204 10.02 8.33 -36.86
N GLN A 205 10.32 9.27 -37.74
CA GLN A 205 9.73 9.40 -39.07
C GLN A 205 10.83 9.37 -40.14
N VAL A 206 10.52 8.78 -41.30
CA VAL A 206 11.33 8.86 -42.52
C VAL A 206 10.40 8.95 -43.73
N CYS A 207 10.68 9.80 -44.71
CA CYS A 207 9.81 9.99 -45.88
C CYS A 207 10.32 9.22 -47.11
N VAL A 208 9.42 8.78 -47.99
CA VAL A 208 9.79 8.06 -49.22
C VAL A 208 10.69 8.92 -50.12
N GLY A 209 10.48 10.24 -50.13
CA GLY A 209 11.35 11.21 -50.79
C GLY A 209 12.79 11.29 -50.25
N ASP A 210 13.06 10.80 -49.04
CA ASP A 210 14.40 10.73 -48.44
C ASP A 210 15.18 9.46 -48.86
N ALA A 211 14.57 8.58 -49.66
CA ALA A 211 15.19 7.31 -50.08
C ALA A 211 16.30 7.51 -51.12
N GLY A 212 17.55 7.30 -50.70
CA GLY A 212 18.76 7.27 -51.55
C GLY A 212 19.55 5.99 -51.41
#